data_AF-A0A1S7D730-F1
#
_entry.id   AF-A0A1S7D730-F1
#
_cell.length_a   1.000
_cell.length_b   1.000
_cell.length_c   1.000
_cell.angle_alpha   90.00
_cell.angle_beta   90.00
_cell.angle_gamma   90.00
#
_symmetry.space_group_name_H-M   'P 1'
#
loop_
_entity.id
_entity.type
_entity.pdbx_description
1 polymer ?
#
loop_
_entity_poly.entity_id
_entity_poly.type
_entity_poly.pdbx_seq_one_letter_code
_entity_poly.pdbx_strand_id
1 'polypeptide(L)'
;DIDGKGQEGLELSLEDSLYGEDGAEVVLRDRQGNIVDSLDSPRNKAPQNGKDIILSLDQRIQTLAYEELNKAVEYHQAKAGTVVVLDARTGEILALANTPAYDPNRPGRADSEQRRNRAVTDMIEPGSAIKPFVIAKALDAGKTDLNERLNTQPYKIGPSPVRDD
;
A
#
# COMPACT_ATOMS: atom_id res chain seq x y z
N ASP A 1 15.33 10.84 10.32
CA ASP A 1 15.43 9.43 10.68
C ASP A 1 16.91 9.10 10.78
N ILE A 2 17.34 8.40 11.83
CA ILE A 2 18.74 8.44 12.29
C ILE A 2 19.53 7.16 11.92
N ASP A 3 18.85 6.03 11.65
CA ASP A 3 19.52 4.72 11.54
C ASP A 3 19.33 3.99 10.18
N GLY A 4 18.71 4.65 9.19
CA GLY A 4 18.53 4.09 7.84
C GLY A 4 17.54 2.92 7.73
N LYS A 5 16.73 2.67 8.76
CA LYS A 5 15.81 1.53 8.84
C LYS A 5 14.44 1.85 8.27
N GLY A 6 13.85 0.92 7.53
CA GLY A 6 12.50 0.98 7.01
C GLY A 6 11.46 1.11 8.12
N GLN A 7 10.62 2.15 8.03
CA GLN A 7 9.60 2.47 9.06
C GLN A 7 8.17 2.14 8.63
N GLU A 8 7.88 2.16 7.32
CA GLU A 8 6.53 1.97 6.79
C GLU A 8 6.57 1.26 5.43
N GLY A 9 5.41 0.75 5.01
CA GLY A 9 5.20 0.24 3.66
C GLY A 9 6.17 -0.87 3.26
N LEU A 10 6.67 -0.77 2.02
CA LEU A 10 7.56 -1.78 1.46
C LEU A 10 8.92 -1.82 2.16
N GLU A 11 9.45 -0.65 2.55
CA GLU A 11 10.71 -0.52 3.28
C GLU A 11 10.68 -1.34 4.57
N LEU A 12 9.63 -1.19 5.39
CA LEU A 12 9.48 -1.98 6.62
C LEU A 12 9.27 -3.48 6.30
N SER A 13 8.47 -3.80 5.30
CA SER A 13 8.16 -5.21 4.98
C SER A 13 9.33 -5.98 4.37
N LEU A 14 10.28 -5.28 3.75
CA LEU A 14 11.43 -5.84 3.04
C LEU A 14 12.77 -5.42 3.66
N GLU A 15 12.75 -4.90 4.89
CA GLU A 15 13.92 -4.38 5.62
C GLU A 15 15.10 -5.34 5.56
N ASP A 16 14.86 -6.62 5.88
CA ASP A 16 15.90 -7.67 5.88
C ASP A 16 16.58 -7.85 4.51
N SER A 17 15.89 -7.53 3.42
CA SER A 17 16.45 -7.59 2.06
C SER A 17 17.08 -6.27 1.62
N LEU A 18 16.54 -5.14 2.06
CA LEU A 18 16.93 -3.80 1.62
C LEU A 18 18.08 -3.18 2.43
N TYR A 19 18.16 -3.48 3.74
CA TYR A 19 19.11 -2.83 4.64
C TYR A 19 20.56 -3.24 4.37
N GLY A 20 20.81 -4.53 4.10
CA GLY A 20 22.15 -5.08 3.97
C GLY A 20 22.82 -5.32 5.34
N GLU A 21 24.15 -5.23 5.39
CA GLU A 21 24.90 -5.39 6.63
C GLU A 21 25.92 -4.27 6.83
N ASP A 22 25.91 -3.67 8.02
CA ASP A 22 26.89 -2.66 8.41
C ASP A 22 28.33 -3.21 8.35
N GLY A 23 29.22 -2.36 7.87
CA GLY A 23 30.66 -2.57 7.95
C GLY A 23 31.20 -2.21 9.33
N ALA A 24 32.45 -2.58 9.58
CA ALA A 24 33.20 -2.19 10.76
C ALA A 24 34.62 -1.81 10.35
N GLU A 25 35.15 -0.75 10.94
CA GLU A 25 36.54 -0.33 10.72
C GLU A 25 37.17 0.05 12.06
N VAL A 26 38.33 -0.55 12.34
CA VAL A 26 39.13 -0.24 13.53
C VAL A 26 40.01 0.95 13.23
N VAL A 27 39.78 2.04 13.96
CA VAL A 27 40.52 3.30 13.82
C VAL A 27 41.33 3.61 15.07
N LEU A 28 42.51 4.21 14.89
CA LEU A 28 43.31 4.78 15.96
C LEU A 28 42.82 6.19 16.27
N ARG A 29 42.58 6.49 17.55
CA ARG A 29 42.18 7.82 18.00
C ARG A 29 43.20 8.45 18.92
N ASP A 30 43.39 9.77 18.82
CA ASP A 30 44.18 10.54 19.78
C ASP A 30 43.43 10.76 21.10
N ARG A 31 44.07 11.46 22.05
CA ARG A 31 43.48 11.75 23.37
C ARG A 31 42.33 12.77 23.30
N GLN A 32 42.21 13.52 22.20
CA GLN A 32 41.10 14.43 21.92
C GLN A 32 39.94 13.75 21.17
N GLY A 33 40.12 12.50 20.71
CA GLY A 33 39.11 11.69 20.03
C GLY A 33 39.14 11.76 18.50
N ASN A 34 40.13 12.43 17.90
CA ASN A 34 40.25 12.51 16.44
C ASN A 34 40.79 11.19 15.87
N ILE A 35 40.31 10.81 14.68
CA ILE A 35 40.83 9.65 13.95
C ILE A 35 42.19 10.04 13.34
N VAL A 36 43.23 9.29 13.68
CA VAL A 36 44.61 9.53 13.25
C VAL A 36 45.05 8.53 12.19
N ASP A 37 44.56 7.29 12.27
CA ASP A 37 44.88 6.23 11.31
C ASP A 37 43.81 5.14 11.29
N SER A 38 43.73 4.39 10.19
CA SER A 38 42.92 3.16 10.07
C SER A 38 43.82 1.94 10.20
N LEU A 39 43.50 1.03 11.12
CA LEU A 39 44.32 -0.15 11.38
C LEU A 39 43.85 -1.33 10.55
N ASP A 40 44.78 -2.09 9.97
CA ASP A 40 44.47 -3.39 9.40
C ASP A 40 44.18 -4.39 10.54
N SER A 41 42.91 -4.75 10.71
CA SER A 41 42.42 -5.57 11.82
C SER A 41 41.50 -6.68 11.30
N PRO A 42 41.56 -7.91 11.88
CA PRO A 42 40.57 -8.95 11.61
C PRO A 42 39.13 -8.57 12.00
N ARG A 43 38.95 -7.48 12.76
CA ARG A 43 37.65 -6.91 13.09
C ARG A 43 37.10 -5.98 12.01
N ASN A 44 37.91 -5.61 11.02
CA ASN A 44 37.45 -4.83 9.89
C ASN A 44 36.55 -5.71 9.02
N LYS A 45 35.39 -5.18 8.69
CA LYS A 45 34.39 -5.83 7.83
C LYS A 45 33.90 -4.82 6.82
N ALA A 46 34.00 -5.14 5.53
CA ALA A 46 33.39 -4.32 4.51
C ALA A 46 31.85 -4.35 4.66
N PRO A 47 31.16 -3.22 4.49
CA PRO A 47 29.70 -3.21 4.45
C PRO A 47 29.20 -4.04 3.27
N GLN A 48 28.03 -4.64 3.42
CA GLN A 48 27.34 -5.34 2.34
C GLN A 48 26.07 -4.58 1.98
N ASN A 49 25.93 -4.22 0.71
CA ASN A 49 24.72 -3.57 0.24
C ASN A 49 23.54 -4.54 0.33
N GLY A 50 22.36 -3.99 0.60
CA GLY A 50 21.10 -4.70 0.40
C GLY A 50 20.85 -5.05 -1.07
N LYS A 51 19.70 -5.68 -1.31
CA LYS A 51 19.27 -6.12 -2.63
C LYS A 51 18.35 -5.10 -3.28
N ASP A 52 18.52 -4.92 -4.58
CA ASP A 52 17.56 -4.17 -5.38
C ASP A 52 16.23 -4.91 -5.45
N ILE A 53 15.14 -4.15 -5.47
CA ILE A 53 13.78 -4.67 -5.69
C ILE A 53 13.15 -3.99 -6.89
N ILE A 54 12.36 -4.74 -7.64
CA ILE A 54 11.56 -4.24 -8.76
C ILE A 54 10.10 -4.35 -8.32
N LEU A 55 9.41 -3.22 -8.31
CA LEU A 55 7.99 -3.18 -7.96
C LEU A 55 7.13 -3.49 -9.18
N SER A 56 5.93 -3.99 -8.93
CA SER A 56 4.90 -4.14 -9.96
C SER A 56 4.27 -2.81 -10.40
N LEU A 57 4.54 -1.73 -9.65
CA LEU A 57 3.95 -0.42 -9.91
C LEU A 57 4.46 0.16 -11.23
N ASP A 58 3.54 0.57 -12.10
CA ASP A 58 3.86 1.39 -13.26
C ASP A 58 3.75 2.86 -12.84
N GLN A 59 4.87 3.59 -12.87
CA GLN A 59 4.94 4.98 -12.43
C GLN A 59 3.95 5.89 -13.18
N ARG A 60 3.63 5.61 -14.45
CA ARG A 60 2.68 6.41 -15.24
C ARG A 60 1.26 6.19 -14.75
N ILE A 61 0.88 4.93 -14.52
CA ILE A 61 -0.44 4.57 -14.00
C ILE A 61 -0.60 5.11 -12.57
N GLN A 62 0.43 4.95 -11.73
CA GLN A 62 0.47 5.48 -10.37
C GLN A 62 0.26 7.01 -10.34
N THR A 63 0.96 7.75 -11.21
CA THR A 63 0.87 9.21 -11.28
C THR A 63 -0.53 9.64 -11.69
N LEU A 64 -1.07 9.05 -12.76
CA LEU A 64 -2.43 9.34 -13.22
C LEU A 64 -3.49 9.02 -12.15
N ALA A 65 -3.39 7.84 -11.51
CA ALA A 65 -4.31 7.44 -10.46
C ALA A 65 -4.28 8.42 -9.27
N TYR A 66 -3.09 8.87 -8.87
CA TYR A 66 -2.94 9.83 -7.78
C TYR A 66 -3.51 11.22 -8.15
N GLU A 67 -3.24 11.72 -9.35
CA GLU A 67 -3.76 13.02 -9.80
C GLU A 67 -5.30 13.02 -9.87
N GLU A 68 -5.90 12.02 -10.51
CA GLU A 68 -7.36 11.94 -10.64
C GLU A 68 -8.05 11.69 -9.30
N LEU A 69 -7.45 10.89 -8.41
CA LEU A 69 -7.95 10.68 -7.06
C LEU A 69 -7.99 11.99 -6.27
N ASN A 70 -6.91 12.79 -6.31
CA ASN A 70 -6.88 14.08 -5.62
C ASN A 70 -7.92 15.05 -6.17
N LYS A 71 -8.05 15.15 -7.51
CA LYS A 71 -9.09 15.97 -8.15
C LYS A 71 -10.49 15.54 -7.70
N ALA A 72 -10.77 14.24 -7.66
CA ALA A 72 -12.07 13.72 -7.23
C ALA A 72 -12.35 14.01 -5.75
N VAL A 73 -11.38 13.80 -4.87
CA VAL A 73 -11.54 14.07 -3.43
C VAL A 73 -11.72 15.56 -3.16
N GLU A 74 -10.97 16.42 -3.84
CA GLU A 74 -11.16 17.87 -3.75
C GLU A 74 -12.52 18.29 -4.30
N TYR A 75 -12.91 17.83 -5.49
CA TYR A 75 -14.19 18.16 -6.10
C TYR A 75 -15.38 17.75 -5.23
N HIS A 76 -15.34 16.55 -4.65
CA HIS A 76 -16.40 16.03 -3.79
C HIS A 76 -16.29 16.46 -2.33
N GLN A 77 -15.24 17.22 -1.95
CA GLN A 77 -14.94 17.56 -0.56
C GLN A 77 -14.92 16.32 0.36
N ALA A 78 -14.41 15.21 -0.17
CA ALA A 78 -14.34 13.95 0.56
C ALA A 78 -13.22 14.01 1.62
N LYS A 79 -13.41 13.28 2.72
CA LYS A 79 -12.39 13.21 3.79
C LYS A 79 -11.11 12.49 3.33
N ALA A 80 -11.27 11.46 2.51
CA ALA A 80 -10.19 10.61 2.03
C ALA A 80 -10.67 9.83 0.80
N GLY A 81 -9.72 9.24 0.07
CA GLY A 81 -10.02 8.34 -1.04
C GLY A 81 -8.84 7.41 -1.34
N THR A 82 -9.15 6.34 -2.07
CA THR A 82 -8.18 5.29 -2.40
C THR A 82 -8.47 4.76 -3.80
N VAL A 83 -7.41 4.47 -4.56
CA VAL A 83 -7.47 3.81 -5.88
C VAL A 83 -6.45 2.68 -5.91
N VAL A 84 -6.88 1.51 -6.39
CA VAL A 84 -6.03 0.36 -6.66
C VAL A 84 -6.27 -0.06 -8.11
N VAL A 85 -5.19 -0.21 -8.89
CA VAL A 85 -5.22 -0.70 -10.27
C VAL A 85 -4.46 -2.02 -10.32
N LEU A 86 -5.13 -3.04 -10.86
CA LEU A 86 -4.60 -4.41 -10.96
C LEU A 86 -4.50 -4.83 -12.43
N ASP A 87 -3.46 -5.58 -12.77
CA ASP A 87 -3.48 -6.42 -13.95
C ASP A 87 -4.33 -7.67 -13.66
N ALA A 88 -5.46 -7.82 -14.36
CA ALA A 88 -6.41 -8.91 -14.12
C ALA A 88 -5.89 -10.31 -14.51
N ARG A 89 -4.78 -10.39 -15.25
CA ARG A 89 -4.17 -11.66 -15.70
C ARG A 89 -3.04 -12.08 -14.77
N THR A 90 -2.20 -11.15 -14.35
CA THR A 90 -1.02 -11.46 -13.49
C THR A 90 -1.33 -11.29 -12.01
N GLY A 91 -2.34 -10.49 -11.65
CA GLY A 91 -2.65 -10.10 -10.28
C GLY A 91 -1.71 -9.01 -9.74
N GLU A 92 -0.83 -8.47 -10.56
CA GLU A 92 0.10 -7.41 -10.19
C GLU A 92 -0.62 -6.10 -9.87
N ILE A 93 -0.16 -5.41 -8.83
CA ILE A 93 -0.64 -4.07 -8.48
C ILE A 93 0.14 -3.07 -9.33
N LEU A 94 -0.53 -2.46 -10.30
CA LEU A 94 0.05 -1.47 -11.20
C LEU A 94 0.02 -0.06 -10.60
N ALA A 95 -0.97 0.21 -9.75
CA ALA A 95 -1.04 1.43 -8.96
C ALA A 95 -1.78 1.21 -7.63
N LEU A 96 -1.33 1.91 -6.59
CA LEU A 96 -1.96 1.96 -5.28
C LEU A 96 -1.77 3.38 -4.73
N ALA A 97 -2.84 4.16 -4.76
CA ALA A 97 -2.83 5.56 -4.36
C ALA A 97 -3.86 5.81 -3.24
N ASN A 98 -3.46 6.60 -2.26
CA ASN A 98 -4.33 7.07 -1.17
C ASN A 98 -4.27 8.59 -1.10
N THR A 99 -5.35 9.21 -0.64
CA THR A 99 -5.38 10.62 -0.24
C THR A 99 -6.20 10.77 1.05
N PRO A 100 -5.81 11.63 2.00
CA PRO A 100 -4.63 12.49 1.99
C PRO A 100 -3.32 11.69 2.08
N ALA A 101 -2.26 12.20 1.44
CA ALA A 101 -0.92 11.63 1.44
C ALA A 101 0.10 12.62 2.04
N TYR A 102 1.38 12.21 2.12
CA TYR A 102 2.48 13.04 2.59
C TYR A 102 3.71 12.95 1.67
N ASP A 103 4.61 13.92 1.80
CA ASP A 103 5.92 13.88 1.15
C ASP A 103 6.90 13.07 2.04
N PRO A 104 7.33 11.87 1.62
CA PRO A 104 8.24 11.04 2.40
C PRO A 104 9.64 11.65 2.55
N ASN A 105 10.01 12.64 1.74
CA ASN A 105 11.26 13.40 1.92
C ASN A 105 11.16 14.40 3.09
N ARG A 106 9.94 14.67 3.59
CA ARG A 106 9.65 15.60 4.70
C ARG A 106 8.63 15.00 5.68
N PRO A 107 8.91 13.83 6.28
CA PRO A 107 7.93 13.07 7.05
C PRO A 107 7.51 13.75 8.36
N GLY A 108 8.36 14.63 8.91
CA GLY A 108 8.12 15.33 10.18
C GLY A 108 6.90 16.27 10.20
N ARG A 109 6.24 16.49 9.06
CA ARG A 109 4.99 17.27 8.94
C ARG A 109 3.75 16.42 8.69
N ALA A 110 3.90 15.12 8.47
CA ALA A 110 2.78 14.24 8.20
C ALA A 110 2.03 13.91 9.51
N ASP A 111 0.71 13.94 9.47
CA ASP A 111 -0.11 13.37 10.54
C ASP A 111 -0.32 11.85 10.34
N SER A 112 -1.00 11.20 11.29
CA SER A 112 -1.29 9.76 11.23
C SER A 112 -2.26 9.38 10.10
N GLU A 113 -3.17 10.27 9.71
CA GLU A 113 -4.13 10.01 8.63
C GLU A 113 -3.46 10.06 7.26
N GLN A 114 -2.46 10.91 7.10
CA GLN A 114 -1.65 11.04 5.88
C GLN A 114 -0.68 9.86 5.69
N ARG A 115 -0.14 9.31 6.78
CA ARG A 115 0.75 8.13 6.73
C ARG A 115 0.01 6.81 6.49
N ARG A 116 -1.31 6.80 6.68
CA ARG A 116 -2.11 5.58 6.61
C ARG A 116 -2.25 5.08 5.17
N ASN A 117 -1.75 3.87 4.89
CA ASN A 117 -2.07 3.17 3.66
C ASN A 117 -3.49 2.57 3.73
N ARG A 118 -4.49 3.36 3.34
CA ARG A 118 -5.91 3.00 3.45
C ARG A 118 -6.29 1.78 2.61
N ALA A 119 -5.71 1.64 1.42
CA ALA A 119 -5.93 0.49 0.54
C ALA A 119 -5.66 -0.87 1.23
N VAL A 120 -4.75 -0.88 2.21
CA VAL A 120 -4.32 -2.10 2.90
C VAL A 120 -4.91 -2.18 4.32
N THR A 121 -5.16 -1.04 4.97
CA THR A 121 -5.51 -1.00 6.40
C THR A 121 -6.96 -0.67 6.72
N ASP A 122 -7.72 -0.07 5.78
CA ASP A 122 -9.13 0.27 6.01
C ASP A 122 -10.02 -0.88 5.54
N MET A 123 -10.93 -1.33 6.42
CA MET A 123 -11.99 -2.26 6.06
C MET A 123 -13.27 -1.48 5.76
N ILE A 124 -13.88 -1.75 4.61
CA ILE A 124 -15.17 -1.19 4.22
C ILE A 124 -16.13 -2.31 3.83
N GLU A 125 -17.42 -2.09 4.05
CA GLU A 125 -18.45 -2.96 3.48
C GLU A 125 -18.49 -2.74 1.96
N PRO A 126 -18.36 -3.80 1.13
CA PRO A 126 -18.30 -3.65 -0.32
C PRO A 126 -19.64 -3.23 -0.94
N GLY A 127 -20.74 -3.31 -0.18
CA GLY A 127 -22.08 -2.95 -0.63
C GLY A 127 -22.45 -3.61 -1.95
N SER A 128 -23.04 -2.84 -2.86
CA SER A 128 -23.46 -3.32 -4.19
C SER A 128 -22.32 -3.85 -5.06
N ALA A 129 -21.06 -3.53 -4.78
CA ALA A 129 -19.92 -4.02 -5.58
C ALA A 129 -19.73 -5.54 -5.49
N ILE A 130 -20.29 -6.20 -4.47
CA ILE A 130 -20.23 -7.67 -4.34
C ILE A 130 -21.25 -8.41 -5.21
N LYS A 131 -22.30 -7.74 -5.69
CA LYS A 131 -23.44 -8.35 -6.40
C LYS A 131 -23.02 -9.23 -7.59
N PRO A 132 -22.02 -8.87 -8.43
CA PRO A 132 -21.57 -9.73 -9.52
C PRO A 132 -21.17 -11.14 -9.09
N PHE A 133 -20.56 -11.31 -7.90
CA PHE A 133 -20.19 -12.63 -7.38
C PHE A 133 -21.41 -13.47 -7.00
N VAL A 134 -22.44 -12.84 -6.42
CA VAL A 134 -23.69 -13.51 -6.06
C VAL A 134 -24.40 -14.02 -7.32
N ILE A 135 -24.48 -13.18 -8.36
CA ILE A 135 -25.07 -13.54 -9.65
C ILE A 135 -24.26 -14.64 -10.33
N ALA A 136 -22.93 -14.53 -10.35
CA ALA A 136 -22.05 -15.57 -10.89
C ALA A 136 -22.29 -16.92 -10.19
N LYS A 137 -22.47 -16.91 -8.86
CA LYS A 137 -22.75 -18.14 -8.12
C LYS A 137 -24.14 -18.71 -8.43
N ALA A 138 -25.15 -17.86 -8.60
CA ALA A 138 -26.50 -18.30 -8.96
C ALA A 138 -26.54 -18.96 -10.35
N LEU A 139 -25.82 -18.38 -11.32
CA LEU A 139 -25.65 -18.95 -12.67
C LEU A 139 -24.88 -20.28 -12.61
N ASP A 140 -23.75 -20.33 -11.91
CA ASP A 140 -22.93 -21.53 -11.72
C ASP A 140 -23.72 -22.68 -11.07
N ALA A 141 -24.57 -22.36 -10.08
CA ALA A 141 -25.42 -23.34 -9.42
C ALA A 141 -26.67 -23.73 -10.22
N GLY A 142 -26.84 -23.20 -11.44
CA GLY A 142 -28.02 -23.43 -12.29
C GLY A 142 -29.33 -22.97 -11.63
N LYS A 143 -29.26 -22.01 -10.70
CA LYS A 143 -30.43 -21.46 -10.00
C LYS A 143 -31.11 -20.33 -10.75
N THR A 144 -30.42 -19.78 -11.75
CA THR A 144 -30.95 -18.76 -12.64
C THR A 144 -30.26 -18.83 -14.00
N ASP A 145 -30.78 -18.10 -14.99
CA ASP A 145 -30.17 -17.91 -16.30
C ASP A 145 -30.17 -16.43 -16.70
N LEU A 146 -29.47 -16.08 -17.80
CA LEU A 146 -29.30 -14.71 -18.24
C LEU A 146 -30.59 -14.01 -18.73
N ASN A 147 -31.66 -14.78 -18.98
CA ASN A 147 -32.94 -14.30 -19.48
C ASN A 147 -34.06 -14.36 -18.43
N GLU A 148 -33.80 -14.99 -17.28
CA GLU A 148 -34.77 -15.10 -16.20
C GLU A 148 -35.14 -13.70 -15.65
N ARG A 149 -36.44 -13.49 -15.45
CA ARG A 149 -36.95 -12.26 -14.84
C ARG A 149 -37.24 -12.50 -13.36
N LEU A 150 -36.49 -11.81 -12.50
CA LEU A 150 -36.69 -11.86 -11.06
C LEU A 150 -37.62 -10.72 -10.61
N ASN A 151 -38.55 -11.00 -9.71
CA ASN A 151 -39.35 -9.96 -9.06
C ASN A 151 -38.51 -9.27 -7.97
N THR A 152 -38.26 -7.98 -8.13
CA THR A 152 -37.45 -7.16 -7.20
C THR A 152 -38.30 -6.26 -6.30
N GLN A 153 -39.61 -6.50 -6.20
CA GLN A 153 -40.44 -5.77 -5.26
C GLN A 153 -39.92 -5.90 -3.82
N PRO A 154 -39.94 -4.82 -3.02
CA PRO A 154 -39.51 -4.87 -1.62
C PRO A 154 -40.25 -5.96 -0.84
N TYR A 155 -39.51 -6.67 0.02
CA TYR A 155 -40.04 -7.74 0.84
C TYR A 155 -39.43 -7.70 2.26
N LYS A 156 -39.86 -8.61 3.14
CA LYS A 156 -39.34 -8.69 4.52
C LYS A 156 -38.77 -10.07 4.81
N ILE A 157 -37.68 -10.10 5.57
CA ILE A 157 -37.15 -11.31 6.20
C ILE A 157 -37.22 -11.09 7.71
N GLY A 158 -38.21 -11.71 8.36
CA GLY A 158 -38.53 -11.42 9.76
C GLY A 158 -38.92 -9.94 9.95
N PRO A 159 -38.37 -9.22 10.95
CA PRO A 159 -38.65 -7.79 11.13
C PRO A 159 -37.92 -6.89 10.13
N SER A 160 -36.90 -7.40 9.42
CA SER A 160 -36.01 -6.60 8.58
C SER A 160 -36.56 -6.45 7.16
N PRO A 161 -36.80 -5.22 6.66
CA PRO A 161 -37.17 -4.98 5.27
C PRO A 161 -35.94 -5.09 4.36
N VAL A 162 -36.15 -5.68 3.18
CA VAL A 162 -35.19 -5.72 2.07
C VAL A 162 -35.78 -4.89 0.93
N ARG A 163 -35.06 -3.84 0.53
CA ARG A 163 -35.45 -2.90 -0.53
C ARG A 163 -34.21 -2.45 -1.28
N ASP A 164 -34.41 -2.04 -2.53
CA ASP A 164 -33.39 -1.31 -3.27
C ASP A 164 -33.27 0.13 -2.74
N ASP A 165 -32.07 0.71 -2.90
CA ASP A 165 -31.73 2.08 -2.49
C ASP A 165 -32.26 3.13 -3.48
#